data_AF-A0AAV0TAE7-F1
#
_entry.id   AF-A0AAV0TAE7-F1
#
_cell.length_a   1.000
_cell.length_b   1.000
_cell.length_c   1.000
_cell.angle_alpha   90.00
_cell.angle_beta   90.00
_cell.angle_gamma   90.00
#
_symmetry.space_group_name_H-M   'P 1'
#
loop_
_entity.id
_entity.type
_entity.pdbx_description
1 polymer ?
#
loop_
_entity_poly.entity_id
_entity_poly.type
_entity_poly.pdbx_seq_one_letter_code
_entity_poly.pdbx_strand_id
1 'polypeptide(L)'
;MYAKTYPSLNPVVDPVARQRLVHATAPPVLAGSAIDDELLLCAIMERQLREIEAQHGILTRREVLAAVIREHAIKSEHAAAEYPSLFAAAITPGV
;
A
#
# COMPACT_ATOMS: atom_id res chain seq x y z
N MET A 1 3.66 -19.93 -6.16
CA MET A 1 4.39 -18.71 -6.56
C MET A 1 3.33 -17.66 -6.84
N TYR A 2 2.96 -16.86 -5.83
CA TYR A 2 1.98 -15.79 -6.05
C TYR A 2 2.63 -14.73 -6.95
N ALA A 3 1.89 -14.25 -7.95
CA ALA A 3 2.38 -13.23 -8.87
C ALA A 3 3.01 -12.08 -8.07
N LYS A 4 4.22 -11.66 -8.47
CA LYS A 4 4.99 -10.53 -7.90
C LYS A 4 4.33 -9.18 -8.21
N THR A 5 3.01 -9.13 -8.15
CA THR A 5 2.17 -7.98 -8.41
C THR A 5 1.23 -7.94 -7.22
N TYR A 6 1.21 -6.84 -6.48
CA TYR A 6 0.20 -6.64 -5.44
C TYR A 6 -1.06 -6.21 -6.18
N PRO A 7 -2.03 -7.12 -6.44
CA PRO A 7 -3.21 -6.75 -7.21
C PRO A 7 -3.95 -5.66 -6.43
N SER A 8 -4.56 -4.73 -7.15
CA SER A 8 -5.61 -3.90 -6.58
C SER A 8 -6.73 -4.85 -6.14
N LEU A 9 -6.71 -5.25 -4.87
CA LEU A 9 -7.67 -6.19 -4.33
C LEU A 9 -9.07 -5.60 -4.47
N ASN A 10 -9.98 -6.48 -4.93
CA ASN A 10 -11.38 -6.29 -5.31
C ASN A 10 -12.02 -4.95 -4.94
N PRO A 11 -12.78 -4.36 -5.88
CA PRO A 11 -13.47 -3.11 -5.62
C PRO A 11 -14.36 -3.28 -4.39
N VAL A 12 -14.28 -2.28 -3.53
CA VAL A 12 -15.15 -2.07 -2.38
C VAL A 12 -16.58 -2.50 -2.74
N VAL A 13 -17.13 -3.46 -2.02
CA VAL A 13 -18.40 -4.11 -2.39
C VAL A 13 -19.52 -3.08 -2.39
N ASP A 14 -19.51 -2.18 -1.42
CA ASP A 14 -20.47 -1.08 -1.31
C ASP A 14 -20.25 0.01 -2.39
N PRO A 15 -21.27 0.37 -3.18
CA PRO A 15 -21.12 1.32 -4.27
C PRO A 15 -20.85 2.76 -3.79
N VAL A 16 -21.33 3.15 -2.60
CA VAL A 16 -21.13 4.49 -2.03
C VAL A 16 -19.70 4.65 -1.54
N ALA A 17 -19.20 3.69 -0.78
CA ALA A 17 -17.80 3.68 -0.37
C ALA A 17 -16.87 3.54 -1.58
N ARG A 18 -17.25 2.75 -2.60
CA ARG A 18 -16.48 2.68 -3.85
C ARG A 18 -16.37 4.03 -4.55
N GLN A 19 -17.46 4.80 -4.63
CA GLN A 19 -17.43 6.14 -5.23
C GLN A 19 -16.56 7.10 -4.42
N ARG A 20 -16.61 7.05 -3.09
CA ARG A 20 -15.77 7.89 -2.22
C ARG A 20 -14.29 7.53 -2.30
N LEU A 21 -13.99 6.25 -2.47
CA LEU A 21 -12.62 5.72 -2.53
C LEU A 21 -12.02 5.74 -3.94
N VAL A 22 -12.79 6.09 -4.98
CA VAL A 22 -12.33 6.01 -6.37
C VAL A 22 -11.09 6.85 -6.65
N HIS A 23 -10.98 8.01 -5.97
CA HIS A 23 -9.85 8.93 -6.11
C HIS A 23 -8.69 8.64 -5.16
N ALA A 24 -8.91 7.76 -4.19
CA ALA A 24 -7.91 7.41 -3.18
C ALA A 24 -7.43 5.96 -3.31
N THR A 25 -7.91 5.20 -4.30
CA THR A 25 -7.51 3.81 -4.47
C THR A 25 -6.10 3.76 -5.05
N ALA A 26 -5.16 3.18 -4.30
CA ALA A 26 -3.81 3.00 -4.78
C ALA A 26 -3.80 2.02 -5.97
N PRO A 27 -3.03 2.34 -7.03
CA PRO A 27 -2.93 1.48 -8.20
C PRO A 27 -2.28 0.13 -7.85
N PRO A 28 -2.47 -0.89 -8.69
CA PRO A 28 -1.70 -2.13 -8.57
C PRO A 28 -0.21 -1.83 -8.76
N VAL A 29 0.64 -2.44 -7.94
CA VAL A 29 2.09 -2.23 -7.96
C VAL A 29 2.83 -3.52 -8.30
N LEU A 30 3.82 -3.41 -9.17
CA LEU A 30 4.74 -4.50 -9.51
C LEU A 30 5.87 -4.53 -8.47
N ALA A 31 6.19 -5.70 -7.93
CA ALA A 31 7.31 -5.82 -7.01
C ALA A 31 8.62 -5.43 -7.72
N GLY A 32 9.48 -4.67 -7.03
CA GLY A 32 10.71 -4.11 -7.59
C GLY A 32 10.52 -2.90 -8.50
N SER A 33 9.31 -2.32 -8.61
CA SER A 33 9.13 -1.03 -9.27
C SER A 33 9.58 0.11 -8.36
N ALA A 34 10.20 1.15 -8.94
CA ALA A 34 10.42 2.40 -8.22
C ALA A 34 9.06 2.96 -7.79
N ILE A 35 8.85 3.06 -6.49
CA ILE A 35 7.67 3.68 -5.90
C ILE A 35 8.02 5.13 -5.62
N ASP A 36 7.22 6.05 -6.15
CA ASP A 36 7.31 7.47 -5.80
C ASP A 36 6.51 7.79 -4.53
N ASP A 37 6.78 8.96 -3.96
CA ASP A 37 6.13 9.41 -2.72
C ASP A 37 4.61 9.59 -2.90
N GLU A 38 4.16 9.92 -4.12
CA GLU A 38 2.76 10.09 -4.45
C GLU A 38 1.98 8.78 -4.34
N LEU A 39 2.56 7.68 -4.85
CA LEU A 39 1.95 6.36 -4.77
C LEU A 39 1.91 5.84 -3.33
N LEU A 40 2.96 6.13 -2.54
CA LEU A 40 2.96 5.86 -1.10
C LEU A 40 1.86 6.65 -0.38
N LEU A 41 1.71 7.94 -0.69
CA LEU A 41 0.67 8.80 -0.12
C LEU A 41 -0.73 8.26 -0.45
N CYS A 42 -0.96 7.89 -1.71
CA CYS A 42 -2.21 7.28 -2.15
C CYS A 42 -2.54 6.00 -1.36
N ALA A 43 -1.56 5.12 -1.12
CA ALA A 43 -1.77 3.90 -0.35
C ALA A 43 -2.12 4.16 1.13
N ILE A 44 -1.47 5.15 1.74
CA ILE A 44 -1.75 5.56 3.13
C ILE A 44 -3.16 6.16 3.21
N MET A 45 -3.52 7.05 2.28
CA MET A 45 -4.84 7.66 2.22
C MET A 45 -5.93 6.62 2.01
N GLU A 46 -5.72 5.64 1.13
CA GLU A 46 -6.66 4.54 0.91
C GLU A 46 -6.97 3.79 2.20
N ARG A 47 -5.93 3.36 2.93
CA ARG A 47 -6.11 2.63 4.19
C ARG A 47 -6.90 3.48 5.19
N GLN A 48 -6.52 4.74 5.38
CA GLN A 48 -7.18 5.63 6.33
C GLN A 48 -8.66 5.83 5.98
N LEU A 49 -8.99 6.06 4.72
CA LEU A 49 -10.38 6.21 4.30
C LEU A 49 -11.16 4.91 4.46
N ARG A 50 -10.56 3.75 4.19
CA ARG A 50 -11.23 2.47 4.44
C ARG A 50 -11.45 2.19 5.92
N GLU A 51 -10.55 2.62 6.80
CA GLU A 51 -10.75 2.53 8.24
C GLU A 51 -11.93 3.40 8.70
N ILE A 52 -12.04 4.63 8.18
CA ILE A 52 -13.16 5.53 8.45
C ILE A 52 -14.49 4.91 7.97
N GLU A 53 -14.54 4.42 6.73
CA GLU A 53 -15.75 3.79 6.19
C GLU A 53 -16.12 2.49 6.92
N ALA A 54 -15.13 1.75 7.45
CA ALA A 54 -15.38 0.58 8.29
C ALA A 54 -15.93 0.96 9.68
N GLN A 55 -15.51 2.09 10.26
CA GLN A 55 -16.10 2.61 11.50
C GLN A 55 -17.58 2.99 11.31
N HIS A 56 -17.95 3.46 10.12
CA HIS A 56 -19.34 3.71 9.74
C HIS A 56 -20.13 2.44 9.38
N GLY A 57 -19.50 1.26 9.43
CA GLY A 57 -20.13 -0.03 9.11
C GLY A 57 -20.36 -0.28 7.62
N ILE A 58 -19.79 0.56 6.74
CA ILE A 58 -19.97 0.47 5.28
C ILE A 58 -18.98 -0.54 4.69
N LEU A 59 -17.75 -0.59 5.23
CA LEU A 59 -16.74 -1.56 4.82
C LEU A 59 -16.58 -2.72 5.80
N THR A 60 -16.26 -3.88 5.24
CA THR A 60 -15.89 -5.06 5.99
C THR A 60 -14.45 -4.96 6.51
N ARG A 61 -14.18 -5.63 7.63
CA ARG A 61 -12.80 -5.80 8.14
C ARG A 61 -11.84 -6.41 7.11
N ARG A 62 -12.36 -7.23 6.19
CA ARG A 62 -11.57 -7.84 5.11
C ARG A 62 -11.10 -6.79 4.09
N GLU A 63 -11.93 -5.82 3.77
CA GLU A 63 -11.58 -4.73 2.84
C GLU A 63 -10.57 -3.76 3.44
N VAL A 64 -10.62 -3.53 4.75
CA VAL A 64 -9.60 -2.77 5.49
C VAL A 64 -8.28 -3.54 5.51
N LEU A 65 -8.31 -4.83 5.88
CA LEU A 65 -7.11 -5.67 5.91
C LEU A 65 -6.41 -5.72 4.54
N ALA A 66 -7.18 -5.76 3.45
CA ALA A 66 -6.64 -5.70 2.10
C ALA A 66 -5.88 -4.38 1.80
N ALA A 67 -6.36 -3.24 2.31
CA ALA A 67 -5.65 -1.97 2.18
C ALA A 67 -4.40 -1.90 3.05
N VAL A 68 -4.44 -2.44 4.28
CA VAL A 68 -3.27 -2.54 5.16
C VAL A 68 -2.13 -3.34 4.51
N ILE A 69 -2.45 -4.51 3.93
CA ILE A 69 -1.45 -5.35 3.26
C ILE A 69 -0.84 -4.62 2.06
N ARG A 70 -1.64 -3.86 1.31
CA ARG A 70 -1.17 -3.08 0.15
C ARG A 70 -0.28 -1.92 0.57
N GLU A 71 -0.69 -1.15 1.58
CA GLU A 71 0.15 -0.09 2.14
C GLU A 71 1.48 -0.65 2.64
N HIS A 72 1.46 -1.80 3.32
CA HIS A 72 2.68 -2.43 3.78
C HIS A 72 3.62 -2.82 2.63
N ALA A 73 3.07 -3.45 1.58
CA ALA A 73 3.83 -3.79 0.39
C ALA A 73 4.47 -2.57 -0.29
N ILE A 74 3.69 -1.51 -0.46
CA ILE A 74 4.14 -0.25 -1.07
C ILE A 74 5.22 0.41 -0.20
N LYS A 75 5.03 0.46 1.12
CA LYS A 75 6.05 0.95 2.06
C LYS A 75 7.35 0.16 1.98
N SER A 76 7.27 -1.17 1.84
CA SER A 76 8.47 -2.01 1.76
C SER A 76 9.26 -1.76 0.47
N GLU A 77 8.59 -1.64 -0.67
CA GLU A 77 9.24 -1.35 -1.96
C GLU A 77 9.80 0.08 -1.98
N HIS A 78 9.07 1.07 -1.45
CA HIS A 78 9.55 2.44 -1.30
C HIS A 78 10.78 2.52 -0.40
N ALA A 79 10.74 1.90 0.78
CA ALA A 79 11.87 1.87 1.69
C ALA A 79 13.10 1.17 1.08
N ALA A 80 12.90 0.10 0.30
CA ALA A 80 14.00 -0.56 -0.41
C ALA A 80 14.62 0.31 -1.50
N ALA A 81 13.83 1.18 -2.14
CA ALA A 81 14.29 2.13 -3.15
C ALA A 81 15.02 3.34 -2.52
N GLU A 82 14.47 3.91 -1.44
CA GLU A 82 15.01 5.12 -0.79
C GLU A 82 16.20 4.80 0.13
N TYR A 83 16.19 3.63 0.79
CA TYR A 83 17.25 3.19 1.71
C TYR A 83 17.85 1.85 1.27
N PRO A 84 18.67 1.81 0.20
CA PRO A 84 19.32 0.59 -0.23
C PRO A 84 20.15 0.00 0.90
N SER A 85 19.92 -1.28 1.21
CA SER A 85 20.62 -2.03 2.26
C SER A 85 22.15 -2.08 2.10
N LEU A 86 22.69 -1.66 0.96
CA LEU A 86 24.11 -1.45 0.70
C LEU A 86 24.74 -0.34 1.58
N PHE A 87 23.95 0.60 2.13
CA PHE A 87 24.48 1.57 3.09
C PHE A 87 24.96 0.93 4.41
N ALA A 88 24.47 -0.25 4.77
CA ALA A 88 24.94 -0.97 5.96
C ALA A 88 26.40 -1.45 5.83
N ALA A 89 26.92 -1.63 4.61
CA ALA A 89 28.31 -2.03 4.38
C ALA A 89 29.32 -0.88 4.53
N ALA A 90 28.86 0.38 4.52
CA ALA A 90 29.74 1.55 4.69
C ALA A 90 30.00 1.90 6.17
N ILE A 91 29.24 1.33 7.10
CA ILE A 91 29.32 1.65 8.55
C ILE A 91 30.06 0.56 9.33
N THR A 92 30.46 -0.56 8.72
CA THR A 92 31.48 -1.42 9.33
C THR A 92 32.82 -0.70 9.28
N PRO A 93 33.38 -0.23 10.41
CA PRO A 93 34.76 0.22 10.40
C PRO A 93 35.60 -1.02 10.10
N GLY A 94 36.47 -0.91 9.09
CA GLY A 94 37.42 -1.97 8.76
C GLY A 94 38.14 -2.42 10.03
N VAL A 95 38.08 -3.72 10.30
CA VAL A 95 38.97 -4.40 11.25
C VAL A 95 40.38 -4.35 10.69
#